data_AF-A0A948Q8W5-F1
#
_entry.id   AF-A0A948Q8W5-F1
#
_cell.length_a   1.000
_cell.length_b   1.000
_cell.length_c   1.000
_cell.angle_alpha   90.00
_cell.angle_beta   90.00
_cell.angle_gamma   90.00
#
_symmetry.space_group_name_H-M   'P 1'
#
loop_
_entity.id
_entity.type
_entity.pdbx_description
1 polymer ?
#
loop_
_entity_poly.entity_id
_entity_poly.type
_entity_poly.pdbx_seq_one_letter_code
_entity_poly.pdbx_strand_id
1 'polypeptide(L)'
;MNKMRKLIGIALLGLWCLSLHVHTLQAVSPAKLREVTAEEVQKIEGAMPRRATVRDTRPRKLLVFWRCEGFFHTSIPVVNKALELMGERTGVFDVVITDDYSVFTAQKLRQFDAVCLNNTTGLKFNPEETPERCKALMDFVKSGKGIVGVHAATDNFNQWPEAREMMGGKFTGHPWTSGGTWAIKLDEPDHPLMKAFKGKGFKIKDEIYRTDAPLYSRDKQLVLMSLDMSDETTRNVKGFKPTDADTGISWVKRLGNGRIFYCSLGHNDHIFWDPAVLQHYLDGIQFAFGDYKVDTKPKPMVSSGKGIEMAELQELLEKVKTYDWGQSRLALTEVSDIIKKAHSSPAELKKIEKSLLSVLTSDAKRAGKQYVCRELSIIGSGESVPVLGRMLTDEETSDMARYALERIPGTAVNEVLRKALRKAKGKPQVGIINSLGQRRDKRAVRALSRLIDNSDQTVAAAAAAALGQIADSRATEALSAAKDKTSGKLRNLVLDSYLKCADQLVAEGNKAKALAIYKELQKGDMPKPIRTAALRGMISAAKR
;
A
#
# COMPACT_ATOMS: atom_id res chain seq x y z
N MET A 1 41.99 -40.51 39.34
CA MET A 1 41.04 -40.42 38.22
C MET A 1 41.38 -39.22 37.35
N ASN A 2 42.40 -39.39 36.52
CA ASN A 2 42.98 -38.34 35.70
C ASN A 2 43.27 -38.99 34.34
N LYS A 3 42.28 -39.01 33.44
CA LYS A 3 42.33 -39.41 32.00
C LYS A 3 40.90 -39.61 31.46
N MET A 4 40.03 -38.59 31.54
CA MET A 4 38.74 -38.65 30.83
C MET A 4 38.09 -37.28 30.59
N ARG A 5 38.88 -36.24 30.28
CA ARG A 5 38.35 -34.92 29.87
C ARG A 5 39.19 -34.20 28.80
N LYS A 6 39.94 -34.94 27.98
CA LYS A 6 40.83 -34.34 26.96
C LYS A 6 40.58 -34.79 25.52
N LEU A 7 39.36 -35.19 25.16
CA LEU A 7 39.06 -35.72 23.82
C LEU A 7 37.77 -35.20 23.13
N ILE A 8 37.16 -34.11 23.62
CA ILE A 8 35.99 -33.49 22.94
C ILE A 8 36.29 -32.05 22.47
N GLY A 9 37.58 -31.68 22.37
CA GLY A 9 37.99 -30.30 22.06
C GLY A 9 38.61 -30.06 20.68
N ILE A 10 38.68 -31.04 19.78
CA ILE A 10 39.43 -30.91 18.50
C ILE A 10 38.63 -31.35 17.25
N ALA A 11 37.36 -31.75 17.38
CA ALA A 11 36.55 -32.16 16.22
C ALA A 11 35.61 -31.09 15.64
N LEU A 12 35.68 -29.83 16.10
CA LEU A 12 34.74 -28.76 15.68
C LEU A 12 35.40 -27.51 15.07
N LEU A 13 36.71 -27.54 14.79
CA LEU A 13 37.43 -26.45 14.13
C LEU A 13 37.98 -26.81 12.73
N GLY A 14 37.74 -28.05 12.26
CA GLY A 14 38.23 -28.55 10.97
C GLY A 14 37.21 -28.63 9.83
N LEU A 15 35.97 -28.17 10.05
CA LEU A 15 34.87 -28.29 9.07
C LEU A 15 34.22 -26.94 8.70
N TRP A 16 34.90 -25.83 8.99
CA TRP A 16 34.44 -24.46 8.71
C TRP A 16 35.41 -23.64 7.85
N CYS A 17 36.18 -24.30 6.97
CA CYS A 17 37.02 -23.65 5.96
C CYS A 17 36.93 -24.32 4.58
N LEU A 18 35.75 -24.84 4.20
CA LEU A 18 35.54 -25.46 2.87
C LEU A 18 34.25 -24.98 2.17
N SER A 19 33.82 -23.74 2.45
CA SER A 19 32.68 -23.12 1.76
C SER A 19 32.90 -21.65 1.38
N LEU A 20 34.13 -21.28 1.03
CA LEU A 20 34.46 -19.99 0.42
C LEU A 20 35.34 -20.20 -0.83
N HIS A 21 34.84 -21.00 -1.75
CA HIS A 21 35.18 -20.89 -3.17
C HIS A 21 33.87 -20.99 -3.96
N VAL A 22 32.97 -20.03 -3.71
CA VAL A 22 32.00 -19.66 -4.75
C VAL A 22 32.86 -19.15 -5.89
N HIS A 23 33.12 -20.02 -6.86
CA HIS A 23 33.58 -19.59 -8.17
C HIS A 23 32.53 -18.60 -8.65
N THR A 24 32.87 -17.31 -8.64
CA THR A 24 32.29 -16.34 -9.55
C THR A 24 32.62 -16.83 -10.96
N LEU A 25 31.79 -17.72 -11.49
CA LEU A 25 31.71 -17.96 -12.92
C LEU A 25 31.32 -16.61 -13.54
N GLN A 26 32.30 -15.83 -13.97
CA GLN A 26 32.10 -14.71 -14.88
C GLN A 26 31.60 -15.31 -16.19
N ALA A 27 30.28 -15.40 -16.37
CA ALA A 27 29.69 -16.02 -17.56
C ALA A 27 29.58 -14.98 -18.68
N VAL A 28 30.72 -14.69 -19.32
CA VAL A 28 30.77 -13.96 -20.60
C VAL A 28 29.96 -14.73 -21.66
N SER A 29 29.40 -14.03 -22.66
CA SER A 29 28.72 -14.65 -23.81
C SER A 29 29.48 -15.86 -24.35
N PRO A 30 28.80 -17.00 -24.58
CA PRO A 30 29.43 -18.17 -25.17
C PRO A 30 29.82 -17.88 -26.63
N ALA A 31 30.84 -18.55 -27.13
CA ALA A 31 31.25 -18.45 -28.52
C ALA A 31 30.16 -18.89 -29.51
N LYS A 32 29.26 -19.79 -29.08
CA LYS A 32 28.10 -20.25 -29.86
C LYS A 32 26.90 -20.38 -28.93
N LEU A 33 25.75 -19.86 -29.36
CA LEU A 33 24.47 -20.06 -28.70
C LEU A 33 23.98 -21.50 -28.87
N ARG A 34 23.21 -22.02 -27.90
CA ARG A 34 22.47 -23.26 -28.09
C ARG A 34 21.46 -23.10 -29.22
N GLU A 35 21.15 -24.20 -29.89
CA GLU A 35 20.07 -24.24 -30.86
C GLU A 35 18.71 -24.23 -30.12
N VAL A 36 17.73 -23.55 -30.73
CA VAL A 36 16.34 -23.59 -30.28
C VAL A 36 15.71 -24.82 -30.89
N THR A 37 15.12 -25.66 -30.06
CA THR A 37 14.53 -26.94 -30.49
C THR A 37 13.27 -26.70 -31.33
N ALA A 38 12.90 -27.68 -32.16
CA ALA A 38 11.68 -27.61 -32.95
C ALA A 38 10.41 -27.47 -32.08
N GLU A 39 10.39 -28.08 -30.90
CA GLU A 39 9.28 -27.95 -29.95
C GLU A 39 9.18 -26.53 -29.40
N GLU A 40 10.30 -25.90 -29.02
CA GLU A 40 10.33 -24.50 -28.60
C GLU A 40 9.85 -23.58 -29.73
N VAL A 41 10.30 -23.81 -30.97
CA VAL A 41 9.83 -23.04 -32.14
C VAL A 41 8.32 -23.16 -32.30
N GLN A 42 7.76 -24.37 -32.25
CA GLN A 42 6.31 -24.58 -32.36
C GLN A 42 5.52 -23.85 -31.26
N LYS A 43 6.03 -23.84 -30.03
CA LYS A 43 5.39 -23.12 -28.91
C LYS A 43 5.40 -21.60 -29.13
N ILE A 44 6.52 -21.06 -29.61
CA ILE A 44 6.64 -19.64 -29.99
C ILE A 44 5.64 -19.30 -31.09
N GLU A 45 5.61 -20.09 -32.17
CA GLU A 45 4.71 -19.87 -33.30
C GLU A 45 3.24 -19.97 -32.92
N GLY A 46 2.88 -20.91 -32.05
CA GLY A 46 1.51 -21.08 -31.55
C GLY A 46 1.03 -19.90 -30.72
N ALA A 47 1.95 -19.18 -30.06
CA ALA A 47 1.65 -18.00 -29.26
C ALA A 47 1.78 -16.68 -30.03
N MET A 48 2.40 -16.70 -31.22
CA MET A 48 2.77 -15.48 -31.94
C MET A 48 1.54 -14.66 -32.39
N PRO A 49 1.58 -13.33 -32.24
CA PRO A 49 0.60 -12.44 -32.86
C PRO A 49 0.49 -12.70 -34.36
N ARG A 50 -0.73 -12.90 -34.86
CA ARG A 50 -0.98 -13.15 -36.28
C ARG A 50 -0.80 -11.91 -37.16
N ARG A 51 -0.92 -10.72 -36.57
CA ARG A 51 -0.87 -9.42 -37.28
C ARG A 51 -0.31 -8.36 -36.36
N ALA A 52 0.30 -7.36 -36.98
CA ALA A 52 0.66 -6.11 -36.33
C ALA A 52 -0.55 -5.40 -35.72
N THR A 53 -0.35 -4.70 -34.61
CA THR A 53 -1.34 -3.81 -34.00
C THR A 53 -1.50 -2.55 -34.83
N VAL A 54 -0.38 -1.93 -35.22
CA VAL A 54 -0.36 -0.86 -36.23
C VAL A 54 0.03 -1.45 -37.57
N ARG A 55 -0.84 -1.35 -38.58
CA ARG A 55 -0.65 -2.04 -39.86
C ARG A 55 -0.05 -1.18 -40.97
N ASP A 56 -0.40 0.10 -40.99
CA ASP A 56 0.02 1.03 -42.04
C ASP A 56 1.39 1.64 -41.70
N THR A 57 2.40 0.78 -41.64
CA THR A 57 3.77 1.15 -41.29
C THR A 57 4.71 0.92 -42.46
N ARG A 58 5.68 1.82 -42.64
CA ARG A 58 6.81 1.52 -43.52
C ARG A 58 7.62 0.34 -42.96
N PRO A 59 8.31 -0.45 -43.80
CA PRO A 59 9.23 -1.48 -43.32
C PRO A 59 10.22 -0.94 -42.30
N ARG A 60 10.42 -1.69 -41.22
CA ARG A 60 11.32 -1.35 -40.11
C ARG A 60 12.46 -2.37 -40.01
N LYS A 61 13.54 -1.98 -39.33
CA LYS A 61 14.66 -2.89 -39.05
C LYS A 61 15.05 -2.84 -37.57
N LEU A 62 15.02 -3.98 -36.90
CA LEU A 62 15.38 -4.15 -35.50
C LEU A 62 16.78 -4.76 -35.38
N LEU A 63 17.68 -4.08 -34.66
CA LEU A 63 18.93 -4.70 -34.21
C LEU A 63 18.67 -5.42 -32.89
N VAL A 64 18.82 -6.74 -32.84
CA VAL A 64 18.77 -7.52 -31.59
C VAL A 64 20.19 -7.81 -31.14
N PHE A 65 20.60 -7.14 -30.07
CA PHE A 65 21.92 -7.24 -29.48
C PHE A 65 21.86 -8.05 -28.19
N TRP A 66 22.70 -9.08 -28.05
CA TRP A 66 22.61 -10.06 -26.94
C TRP A 66 23.93 -10.31 -26.18
N ARG A 67 24.92 -9.43 -26.31
CA ARG A 67 26.21 -9.57 -25.62
C ARG A 67 26.07 -9.50 -24.09
N CYS A 68 26.78 -10.38 -23.39
CA CYS A 68 26.88 -10.48 -21.94
C CYS A 68 28.35 -10.45 -21.54
N GLU A 69 28.73 -9.50 -20.69
CA GLU A 69 30.03 -9.46 -20.02
C GLU A 69 29.90 -9.88 -18.54
N GLY A 70 28.66 -10.11 -18.07
CA GLY A 70 28.31 -10.50 -16.71
C GLY A 70 27.70 -11.90 -16.64
N PHE A 71 26.40 -11.98 -16.36
CA PHE A 71 25.65 -13.24 -16.38
C PHE A 71 25.05 -13.50 -17.76
N PHE A 72 25.08 -14.75 -18.21
CA PHE A 72 24.48 -15.19 -19.46
C PHE A 72 23.15 -15.91 -19.21
N HIS A 73 22.07 -15.39 -19.79
CA HIS A 73 20.73 -16.00 -19.70
C HIS A 73 20.52 -17.05 -20.79
N THR A 74 20.17 -18.27 -20.40
CA THR A 74 19.95 -19.38 -21.34
C THR A 74 18.75 -19.20 -22.26
N SER A 75 17.89 -18.21 -21.98
CA SER A 75 16.74 -17.82 -22.80
C SER A 75 17.10 -16.95 -24.01
N ILE A 76 18.31 -16.39 -24.08
CA ILE A 76 18.74 -15.52 -25.19
C ILE A 76 18.42 -16.10 -26.58
N PRO A 77 18.71 -17.39 -26.88
CA PRO A 77 18.39 -17.98 -28.19
C PRO A 77 16.88 -18.05 -28.46
N VAL A 78 16.08 -18.34 -27.44
CA VAL A 78 14.61 -18.39 -27.53
C VAL A 78 14.04 -17.01 -27.82
N VAL A 79 14.51 -15.98 -27.13
CA VAL A 79 14.10 -14.59 -27.37
C VAL A 79 14.52 -14.13 -28.77
N ASN A 80 15.76 -14.41 -29.18
CA ASN A 80 16.25 -14.11 -30.53
C ASN A 80 15.33 -14.72 -31.59
N LYS A 81 14.98 -16.01 -31.44
CA LYS A 81 14.10 -16.71 -32.38
C LYS A 81 12.68 -16.17 -32.35
N ALA A 82 12.16 -15.82 -31.18
CA ALA A 82 10.82 -15.22 -31.05
C ALA A 82 10.73 -13.87 -31.75
N LEU A 83 11.75 -13.01 -31.63
CA LEU A 83 11.76 -11.71 -32.30
C LEU A 83 11.91 -11.84 -33.82
N GLU A 84 12.74 -12.78 -34.30
CA GLU A 84 12.85 -13.10 -35.73
C GLU A 84 11.49 -13.55 -36.31
N LEU A 85 10.87 -14.58 -35.70
CA LEU A 85 9.56 -15.09 -36.13
C LEU A 85 8.45 -14.03 -36.01
N MET A 86 8.53 -13.13 -35.04
CA MET A 86 7.59 -12.02 -34.89
C MET A 86 7.67 -11.06 -36.07
N GLY A 87 8.88 -10.70 -36.49
CA GLY A 87 9.11 -9.89 -37.69
C GLY A 87 8.54 -10.55 -38.94
N GLU A 88 8.90 -11.82 -39.16
CA GLU A 88 8.46 -12.63 -40.31
C GLU A 88 6.93 -12.79 -40.36
N ARG A 89 6.29 -13.16 -39.23
CA ARG A 89 4.85 -13.44 -39.20
C ARG A 89 4.00 -12.17 -39.29
N THR A 90 4.48 -11.05 -38.75
CA THR A 90 3.73 -9.79 -38.81
C THR A 90 4.03 -8.97 -40.06
N GLY A 91 5.19 -9.17 -40.68
CA GLY A 91 5.65 -8.42 -41.85
C GLY A 91 6.05 -6.97 -41.55
N VAL A 92 6.17 -6.58 -40.28
CA VAL A 92 6.40 -5.18 -39.87
C VAL A 92 7.89 -4.82 -39.89
N PHE A 93 8.75 -5.78 -39.56
CA PHE A 93 10.17 -5.50 -39.38
C PHE A 93 11.06 -6.70 -39.71
N ASP A 94 12.24 -6.40 -40.24
CA ASP A 94 13.34 -7.34 -40.33
C ASP A 94 14.18 -7.30 -39.06
N VAL A 95 14.82 -8.43 -38.73
CA VAL A 95 15.68 -8.56 -37.56
C VAL A 95 17.12 -8.81 -37.97
N VAL A 96 18.07 -8.12 -37.33
CA VAL A 96 19.50 -8.45 -37.38
C VAL A 96 19.96 -8.81 -35.97
N ILE A 97 20.42 -10.04 -35.78
CA ILE A 97 20.87 -10.56 -34.49
C ILE A 97 22.40 -10.54 -34.45
N THR A 98 23.00 -10.00 -33.39
CA THR A 98 24.46 -9.99 -33.21
C THR A 98 24.86 -9.77 -31.75
N ASP A 99 26.05 -10.19 -31.35
CA ASP A 99 26.72 -9.79 -30.10
C ASP A 99 27.98 -8.96 -30.35
N ASP A 100 28.26 -8.60 -31.61
CA ASP A 100 29.45 -7.83 -31.99
C ASP A 100 29.25 -6.32 -31.76
N TYR A 101 30.06 -5.73 -30.87
CA TYR A 101 30.07 -4.29 -30.60
C TYR A 101 30.38 -3.43 -31.82
N SER A 102 30.98 -3.98 -32.88
CA SER A 102 31.31 -3.23 -34.09
C SER A 102 30.08 -2.62 -34.76
N VAL A 103 28.85 -3.06 -34.41
CA VAL A 103 27.58 -2.49 -34.89
C VAL A 103 27.29 -1.09 -34.33
N PHE A 104 27.86 -0.73 -33.18
CA PHE A 104 27.60 0.55 -32.50
C PHE A 104 28.48 1.68 -33.03
N THR A 105 28.33 1.97 -34.32
CA THR A 105 28.87 3.18 -34.95
C THR A 105 27.72 3.98 -35.57
N ALA A 106 27.89 5.29 -35.72
CA ALA A 106 26.86 6.15 -36.31
C ALA A 106 26.46 5.68 -37.72
N GLN A 107 27.41 5.18 -38.52
CA GLN A 107 27.15 4.66 -39.87
C GLN A 107 26.29 3.40 -39.83
N LYS A 108 26.66 2.41 -39.01
CA LYS A 108 25.95 1.13 -38.96
C LYS A 108 24.60 1.25 -38.27
N LEU A 109 24.48 2.10 -37.25
CA LEU A 109 23.21 2.28 -36.53
C LEU A 109 22.12 2.94 -37.39
N ARG A 110 22.48 3.79 -38.37
CA ARG A 110 21.50 4.50 -39.23
C ARG A 110 20.55 3.58 -40.01
N GLN A 111 20.93 2.33 -40.25
CA GLN A 111 20.08 1.36 -40.93
C GLN A 111 18.94 0.81 -40.07
N PHE A 112 19.00 1.02 -38.74
CA PHE A 112 18.04 0.47 -37.79
C PHE A 112 17.03 1.52 -37.35
N ASP A 113 15.84 1.05 -36.98
CA ASP A 113 14.79 1.89 -36.41
C ASP A 113 14.70 1.76 -34.88
N ALA A 114 15.16 0.64 -34.33
CA ALA A 114 15.37 0.45 -32.90
C ALA A 114 16.50 -0.55 -32.62
N VAL A 115 17.05 -0.48 -31.41
CA VAL A 115 17.95 -1.50 -30.85
C VAL A 115 17.23 -2.22 -29.71
N CYS A 116 17.11 -3.54 -29.81
CA CYS A 116 16.68 -4.43 -28.76
C CYS A 116 17.89 -4.99 -28.01
N LEU A 117 17.98 -4.67 -26.72
CA LEU A 117 18.93 -5.25 -25.78
C LEU A 117 18.30 -6.51 -25.19
N ASN A 118 18.60 -7.66 -25.79
CA ASN A 118 18.07 -8.96 -25.36
C ASN A 118 18.94 -9.54 -24.25
N ASN A 119 18.50 -9.43 -23.00
CA ASN A 119 19.17 -10.04 -21.84
C ASN A 119 20.66 -9.69 -21.71
N THR A 120 21.07 -8.53 -22.23
CA THR A 120 22.48 -8.10 -22.18
C THR A 120 22.89 -7.80 -20.74
N THR A 121 24.14 -8.08 -20.38
CA THR A 121 24.67 -7.76 -19.04
C THR A 121 26.06 -7.14 -19.13
N GLY A 122 26.33 -6.14 -18.30
CA GLY A 122 27.67 -5.54 -18.16
C GLY A 122 28.26 -4.95 -19.44
N LEU A 123 27.45 -4.48 -20.40
CA LEU A 123 27.96 -4.00 -21.69
C LEU A 123 29.08 -2.97 -21.55
N LYS A 124 30.13 -3.11 -22.37
CA LYS A 124 31.32 -2.24 -22.38
C LYS A 124 31.03 -0.89 -23.05
N PHE A 125 30.23 -0.07 -22.38
CA PHE A 125 30.03 1.32 -22.74
C PHE A 125 30.52 2.19 -21.60
N ASN A 126 31.61 2.88 -21.85
CA ASN A 126 32.25 3.83 -20.94
C ASN A 126 32.56 5.11 -21.74
N PRO A 127 32.04 6.29 -21.34
CA PRO A 127 32.31 7.56 -22.02
C PRO A 127 33.80 7.94 -22.10
N GLU A 128 34.64 7.43 -21.19
CA GLU A 128 36.08 7.68 -21.17
C GLU A 128 36.82 6.72 -22.12
N GLU A 129 36.49 5.43 -22.07
CA GLU A 129 37.21 4.40 -22.85
C GLU A 129 36.63 4.18 -24.26
N THR A 130 35.33 4.42 -24.43
CA THR A 130 34.58 4.16 -25.67
C THR A 130 33.65 5.33 -26.06
N PRO A 131 34.15 6.59 -26.07
CA PRO A 131 33.32 7.79 -26.28
C PRO A 131 32.48 7.72 -27.56
N GLU A 132 33.08 7.26 -28.67
CA GLU A 132 32.38 7.19 -29.96
C GLU A 132 31.21 6.21 -29.96
N ARG A 133 31.33 5.10 -29.23
CA ARG A 133 30.27 4.09 -29.10
C ARG A 133 29.11 4.63 -28.27
N CYS A 134 29.42 5.26 -27.15
CA CYS A 134 28.46 5.94 -26.29
C CYS A 134 27.73 7.04 -27.06
N LYS A 135 28.48 7.88 -27.78
CA LYS A 135 27.93 8.95 -28.60
C LYS A 135 27.00 8.41 -29.70
N ALA A 136 27.43 7.37 -30.43
CA ALA A 136 26.64 6.78 -31.51
C ALA A 136 25.27 6.26 -31.02
N LEU A 137 25.23 5.55 -29.88
CA LEU A 137 23.97 5.06 -29.31
C LEU A 137 23.08 6.19 -28.80
N MET A 138 23.66 7.16 -28.08
CA MET A 138 22.90 8.29 -27.52
C MET A 138 22.31 9.18 -28.61
N ASP A 139 23.09 9.48 -29.66
CA ASP A 139 22.61 10.25 -30.81
C ASP A 139 21.54 9.49 -31.60
N PHE A 140 21.71 8.17 -31.79
CA PHE A 140 20.68 7.32 -32.40
C PHE A 140 19.34 7.48 -31.68
N VAL A 141 19.32 7.36 -30.35
CA VAL A 141 18.09 7.52 -29.56
C VAL A 141 17.56 8.95 -29.63
N LYS A 142 18.39 9.97 -29.37
CA LYS A 142 17.96 11.38 -29.39
C LYS A 142 17.42 11.83 -30.74
N SER A 143 17.92 11.26 -31.84
CA SER A 143 17.44 11.51 -33.21
C SER A 143 16.02 10.99 -33.47
N GLY A 144 15.46 10.21 -32.56
CA GLY A 144 14.12 9.68 -32.66
C GLY A 144 14.04 8.21 -33.01
N LYS A 145 15.09 7.43 -32.75
CA LYS A 145 15.07 5.96 -32.86
C LYS A 145 14.77 5.30 -31.50
N GLY A 146 14.48 4.00 -31.53
CA GLY A 146 13.97 3.28 -30.37
C GLY A 146 15.00 2.46 -29.60
N ILE A 147 14.73 2.22 -28.31
CA ILE A 147 15.36 1.15 -27.51
C ILE A 147 14.27 0.21 -27.01
N VAL A 148 14.52 -1.09 -27.11
CA VAL A 148 13.72 -2.16 -26.51
C VAL A 148 14.60 -2.89 -25.52
N GLY A 149 14.18 -2.99 -24.26
CA GLY A 149 14.91 -3.74 -23.23
C GLY A 149 14.15 -4.98 -22.80
N VAL A 150 14.84 -6.13 -22.82
CA VAL A 150 14.31 -7.40 -22.31
C VAL A 150 15.06 -7.77 -21.03
N HIS A 151 14.32 -8.03 -19.96
CA HIS A 151 14.78 -8.57 -18.68
C HIS A 151 16.09 -7.91 -18.20
N ALA A 152 17.24 -8.55 -18.43
CA ALA A 152 18.53 -8.08 -17.95
C ALA A 152 19.08 -6.83 -18.64
N ALA A 153 18.38 -6.25 -19.62
CA ALA A 153 18.78 -4.99 -20.27
C ALA A 153 19.10 -3.83 -19.28
N THR A 154 18.53 -3.83 -18.08
CA THR A 154 18.83 -2.86 -17.01
C THR A 154 20.10 -3.18 -16.19
N ASP A 155 20.71 -4.36 -16.36
CA ASP A 155 22.02 -4.72 -15.80
C ASP A 155 23.19 -4.23 -16.66
N ASN A 156 23.06 -3.01 -17.22
CA ASN A 156 24.04 -2.43 -18.13
C ASN A 156 24.43 -1.01 -17.73
N PHE A 157 25.43 -0.48 -18.46
CA PHE A 157 25.83 0.93 -18.40
C PHE A 157 26.35 1.36 -17.02
N ASN A 158 27.01 0.44 -16.31
CA ASN A 158 27.50 0.68 -14.95
C ASN A 158 28.46 1.87 -14.84
N GLN A 159 29.23 2.11 -15.89
CA GLN A 159 30.19 3.21 -16.04
C GLN A 159 29.63 4.40 -16.84
N TRP A 160 28.33 4.39 -17.19
CA TRP A 160 27.71 5.43 -18.01
C TRP A 160 26.36 5.90 -17.44
N PRO A 161 26.36 6.88 -16.51
CA PRO A 161 25.17 7.34 -15.80
C PRO A 161 24.04 7.81 -16.72
N GLU A 162 24.33 8.50 -17.82
CA GLU A 162 23.33 9.01 -18.76
C GLU A 162 22.57 7.87 -19.45
N ALA A 163 23.24 6.78 -19.79
CA ALA A 163 22.57 5.62 -20.38
C ALA A 163 21.77 4.81 -19.35
N ARG A 164 22.19 4.77 -18.08
CA ARG A 164 21.35 4.24 -16.99
C ARG A 164 20.07 5.05 -16.81
N GLU A 165 20.17 6.37 -16.86
CA GLU A 165 19.02 7.27 -16.79
C GLU A 165 18.10 7.09 -18.00
N MET A 166 18.66 6.86 -19.21
CA MET A 166 17.88 6.52 -20.41
C MET A 166 17.07 5.23 -20.21
N MET A 167 17.69 4.17 -19.69
CA MET A 167 16.99 2.90 -19.46
C MET A 167 15.94 2.99 -18.34
N GLY A 168 16.16 3.86 -17.35
CA GLY A 168 15.21 4.09 -16.26
C GLY A 168 15.22 3.01 -15.17
N GLY A 169 16.29 2.22 -15.11
CA GLY A 169 16.47 1.17 -14.12
C GLY A 169 17.93 0.70 -14.06
N LYS A 170 18.29 0.05 -12.96
CA LYS A 170 19.55 -0.67 -12.80
C LYS A 170 19.32 -1.96 -12.03
N PHE A 171 20.13 -2.98 -12.28
CA PHE A 171 20.12 -4.18 -11.47
C PHE A 171 20.66 -3.91 -10.06
N THR A 172 19.88 -4.29 -9.03
CA THR A 172 20.27 -4.20 -7.61
C THR A 172 19.89 -5.44 -6.79
N GLY A 173 19.41 -6.48 -7.48
CA GLY A 173 18.97 -7.74 -6.88
C GLY A 173 17.77 -8.33 -7.61
N HIS A 174 17.41 -9.55 -7.21
CA HIS A 174 16.37 -10.37 -7.84
C HIS A 174 15.64 -11.23 -6.77
N PRO A 175 14.90 -10.62 -5.81
CA PRO A 175 14.21 -11.37 -4.75
C PRO A 175 13.18 -12.38 -5.28
N TRP A 176 12.61 -12.11 -6.44
CA TRP A 176 11.66 -12.95 -7.16
C TRP A 176 12.43 -13.82 -8.16
N THR A 177 12.85 -14.99 -7.70
CA THR A 177 13.72 -15.91 -8.46
C THR A 177 12.97 -16.62 -9.60
N SER A 178 13.72 -17.14 -10.58
CA SER A 178 13.17 -17.84 -11.76
C SER A 178 12.29 -19.06 -11.45
N GLY A 179 12.40 -19.62 -10.25
CA GLY A 179 11.61 -20.76 -9.79
C GLY A 179 10.22 -20.43 -9.26
N GLY A 180 9.96 -19.18 -8.87
CA GLY A 180 8.67 -18.81 -8.27
C GLY A 180 7.67 -18.22 -9.25
N THR A 181 6.43 -18.07 -8.80
CA THR A 181 5.31 -17.54 -9.59
C THR A 181 4.77 -16.30 -8.92
N TRP A 182 4.82 -15.17 -9.63
CA TRP A 182 4.64 -13.84 -9.06
C TRP A 182 3.41 -13.17 -9.66
N ALA A 183 2.67 -12.44 -8.83
CA ALA A 183 1.51 -11.68 -9.25
C ALA A 183 1.95 -10.35 -9.86
N ILE A 184 1.37 -10.02 -11.01
CA ILE A 184 1.54 -8.78 -11.75
C ILE A 184 0.20 -8.06 -11.79
N LYS A 185 0.18 -6.78 -11.40
CA LYS A 185 -0.96 -5.89 -11.63
C LYS A 185 -0.71 -4.99 -12.83
N LEU A 186 -1.78 -4.56 -13.49
CA LEU A 186 -1.71 -3.53 -14.51
C LEU A 186 -1.88 -2.17 -13.83
N ASP A 187 -0.88 -1.30 -13.96
CA ASP A 187 -0.99 0.08 -13.49
C ASP A 187 -1.80 0.93 -14.48
N GLU A 188 -1.75 0.55 -15.76
CA GLU A 188 -2.39 1.25 -16.87
C GLU A 188 -3.28 0.28 -17.68
N PRO A 189 -4.37 -0.27 -17.09
CA PRO A 189 -5.17 -1.33 -17.70
C PRO A 189 -5.83 -0.95 -19.03
N ASP A 190 -6.15 0.34 -19.20
CA ASP A 190 -6.79 0.87 -20.42
C ASP A 190 -5.77 1.40 -21.45
N HIS A 191 -4.49 1.42 -21.09
CA HIS A 191 -3.47 1.93 -21.99
C HIS A 191 -3.33 1.02 -23.22
N PRO A 192 -3.18 1.57 -24.44
CA PRO A 192 -3.22 0.74 -25.65
C PRO A 192 -2.17 -0.38 -25.68
N LEU A 193 -0.97 -0.16 -25.09
CA LEU A 193 0.09 -1.18 -24.96
C LEU A 193 -0.24 -2.33 -23.99
N MET A 194 -1.33 -2.22 -23.22
CA MET A 194 -1.76 -3.21 -22.21
C MET A 194 -2.98 -4.01 -22.64
N LYS A 195 -3.52 -3.76 -23.85
CA LYS A 195 -4.71 -4.44 -24.37
C LYS A 195 -4.61 -5.96 -24.39
N ALA A 196 -3.40 -6.50 -24.61
CA ALA A 196 -3.13 -7.93 -24.62
C ALA A 196 -3.59 -8.65 -23.32
N PHE A 197 -3.53 -7.93 -22.19
CA PHE A 197 -3.86 -8.45 -20.85
C PHE A 197 -5.33 -8.23 -20.46
N LYS A 198 -6.14 -7.61 -21.33
CA LYS A 198 -7.60 -7.46 -21.17
C LYS A 198 -8.02 -6.81 -19.83
N GLY A 199 -7.23 -5.84 -19.36
CA GLY A 199 -7.49 -5.10 -18.12
C GLY A 199 -7.32 -5.91 -16.83
N LYS A 200 -6.74 -7.11 -16.89
CA LYS A 200 -6.58 -7.98 -15.72
C LYS A 200 -5.12 -8.22 -15.39
N GLY A 201 -4.80 -8.22 -14.09
CA GLY A 201 -3.54 -8.74 -13.60
C GLY A 201 -3.42 -10.26 -13.85
N PHE A 202 -2.20 -10.77 -13.75
CA PHE A 202 -1.89 -12.17 -14.03
C PHE A 202 -0.77 -12.68 -13.12
N LYS A 203 -0.59 -14.01 -13.06
CA LYS A 203 0.55 -14.63 -12.40
C LYS A 203 1.47 -15.25 -13.43
N ILE A 204 2.78 -15.07 -13.26
CA ILE A 204 3.77 -15.59 -14.20
C ILE A 204 4.98 -16.16 -13.47
N LYS A 205 5.56 -17.24 -14.01
CA LYS A 205 6.75 -17.89 -13.46
C LYS A 205 7.99 -17.34 -14.15
N ASP A 206 8.64 -16.37 -13.53
CA ASP A 206 9.85 -15.76 -14.11
C ASP A 206 10.79 -15.24 -13.04
N GLU A 207 11.99 -14.82 -13.43
CA GLU A 207 12.82 -13.99 -12.55
C GLU A 207 12.52 -12.50 -12.77
N ILE A 208 12.34 -11.75 -11.68
CA ILE A 208 12.09 -10.30 -11.74
C ILE A 208 13.22 -9.54 -11.08
N TYR A 209 13.76 -8.57 -11.81
CA TYR A 209 14.80 -7.67 -11.29
C TYR A 209 14.17 -6.58 -10.44
N ARG A 210 14.82 -6.31 -9.30
CA ARG A 210 14.48 -5.17 -8.44
C ARG A 210 14.68 -3.86 -9.19
N THR A 211 13.74 -2.95 -9.05
CA THR A 211 13.83 -1.59 -9.59
C THR A 211 13.99 -0.59 -8.45
N ASP A 212 15.18 -0.01 -8.30
CA ASP A 212 15.48 0.92 -7.21
C ASP A 212 15.55 2.39 -7.67
N ALA A 213 15.06 3.28 -6.79
CA ALA A 213 15.30 4.71 -6.88
C ALA A 213 16.81 5.05 -6.78
N PRO A 214 17.25 6.20 -7.33
CA PRO A 214 16.46 7.22 -8.03
C PRO A 214 16.34 6.98 -9.54
N LEU A 215 16.91 5.89 -10.08
CA LEU A 215 16.89 5.62 -11.52
C LEU A 215 15.50 5.15 -11.95
N TYR A 216 14.94 4.17 -11.24
CA TYR A 216 13.53 3.87 -11.35
C TYR A 216 12.71 4.89 -10.55
N SER A 217 11.84 5.62 -11.24
CA SER A 217 10.81 6.45 -10.63
C SER A 217 9.66 6.64 -11.61
N ARG A 218 8.44 6.57 -11.06
CA ARG A 218 7.20 6.90 -11.78
C ARG A 218 7.07 8.37 -12.17
N ASP A 219 7.93 9.24 -11.63
CA ASP A 219 8.08 10.64 -12.09
C ASP A 219 8.82 10.74 -13.44
N LYS A 220 9.60 9.71 -13.79
CA LYS A 220 10.53 9.73 -14.93
C LYS A 220 10.08 8.87 -16.11
N GLN A 221 9.21 7.89 -15.87
CA GLN A 221 8.70 6.97 -16.88
C GLN A 221 7.25 6.57 -16.58
N LEU A 222 6.50 6.26 -17.63
CA LEU A 222 5.16 5.70 -17.48
C LEU A 222 5.29 4.20 -17.24
N VAL A 223 5.05 3.76 -16.00
CA VAL A 223 5.01 2.35 -15.62
C VAL A 223 3.66 1.77 -16.04
N LEU A 224 3.69 0.72 -16.85
CA LEU A 224 2.50 0.08 -17.44
C LEU A 224 1.98 -1.08 -16.58
N MET A 225 2.89 -1.85 -15.99
CA MET A 225 2.61 -2.92 -15.04
C MET A 225 3.75 -3.05 -14.02
N SER A 226 3.40 -3.56 -12.84
CA SER A 226 4.27 -3.74 -11.68
C SER A 226 3.89 -5.01 -10.92
N LEU A 227 4.77 -5.46 -10.02
CA LEU A 227 4.44 -6.54 -9.09
C LEU A 227 3.23 -6.17 -8.22
N ASP A 228 2.30 -7.12 -8.07
CA ASP A 228 1.17 -6.99 -7.16
C ASP A 228 1.57 -7.40 -5.75
N MET A 229 1.88 -6.40 -4.94
CA MET A 229 2.28 -6.57 -3.55
C MET A 229 1.13 -6.92 -2.60
N SER A 230 -0.11 -7.02 -3.09
CA SER A 230 -1.24 -7.57 -2.32
C SER A 230 -1.25 -9.09 -2.28
N ASP A 231 -0.56 -9.75 -3.23
CA ASP A 231 -0.38 -11.19 -3.25
C ASP A 231 0.69 -11.62 -2.22
N GLU A 232 0.31 -12.56 -1.35
CA GLU A 232 1.14 -12.96 -0.21
C GLU A 232 2.47 -13.59 -0.64
N THR A 233 2.46 -14.42 -1.69
CA THR A 233 3.67 -15.07 -2.22
C THR A 233 4.64 -14.05 -2.82
N THR A 234 4.10 -13.07 -3.55
CA THR A 234 4.88 -11.99 -4.17
C THR A 234 5.46 -11.04 -3.12
N ARG A 235 4.69 -10.74 -2.06
CA ARG A 235 5.07 -9.80 -1.00
C ARG A 235 6.11 -10.34 -0.02
N ASN A 236 6.11 -11.65 0.23
CA ASN A 236 6.89 -12.29 1.30
C ASN A 236 8.13 -13.05 0.80
N VAL A 237 8.75 -12.57 -0.29
CA VAL A 237 10.01 -13.12 -0.80
C VAL A 237 11.18 -12.86 0.16
N LYS A 238 12.17 -13.77 0.14
CA LYS A 238 13.40 -13.61 0.92
C LYS A 238 14.19 -12.39 0.42
N GLY A 239 14.57 -11.51 1.34
CA GLY A 239 15.36 -10.32 1.01
C GLY A 239 14.54 -9.13 0.52
N PHE A 240 13.21 -9.14 0.74
CA PHE A 240 12.33 -8.00 0.50
C PHE A 240 12.78 -6.76 1.28
N LYS A 241 12.74 -5.59 0.63
CA LYS A 241 13.06 -4.27 1.20
C LYS A 241 11.85 -3.34 1.13
N PRO A 242 11.71 -2.33 2.01
CA PRO A 242 10.62 -1.35 1.90
C PRO A 242 10.52 -0.68 0.52
N THR A 243 11.64 -0.47 -0.17
CA THR A 243 11.69 0.10 -1.53
C THR A 243 11.08 -0.84 -2.59
N ASP A 244 10.96 -2.14 -2.31
CA ASP A 244 10.35 -3.12 -3.23
C ASP A 244 8.83 -2.96 -3.33
N ALA A 245 8.21 -2.15 -2.47
CA ALA A 245 6.77 -1.90 -2.49
C ALA A 245 6.25 -1.37 -3.84
N ASP A 246 7.13 -0.77 -4.65
CA ASP A 246 6.87 -0.48 -6.06
C ASP A 246 8.00 -1.05 -6.92
N THR A 247 7.75 -2.21 -7.54
CA THR A 247 8.67 -2.84 -8.47
C THR A 247 8.03 -2.90 -9.85
N GLY A 248 8.50 -2.03 -10.76
CA GLY A 248 7.98 -1.94 -12.12
C GLY A 248 8.41 -3.13 -12.97
N ILE A 249 7.48 -3.69 -13.73
CA ILE A 249 7.73 -4.80 -14.66
C ILE A 249 7.92 -4.27 -16.08
N SER A 250 7.08 -3.35 -16.53
CA SER A 250 7.22 -2.73 -17.85
C SER A 250 6.93 -1.24 -17.79
N TRP A 251 7.66 -0.48 -18.60
CA TRP A 251 7.48 0.96 -18.73
C TRP A 251 7.85 1.46 -20.12
N VAL A 252 7.38 2.68 -20.40
CA VAL A 252 7.80 3.48 -21.55
C VAL A 252 8.40 4.80 -21.08
N LYS A 253 9.44 5.26 -21.80
CA LYS A 253 10.12 6.53 -21.56
C LYS A 253 10.48 7.22 -22.86
N ARG A 254 10.56 8.56 -22.81
CA ARG A 254 11.03 9.40 -23.91
C ARG A 254 12.41 9.98 -23.58
N LEU A 255 13.29 10.04 -24.56
CA LEU A 255 14.56 10.76 -24.47
C LEU A 255 14.78 11.57 -25.73
N GLY A 256 14.61 12.90 -25.64
CA GLY A 256 14.48 13.74 -26.83
C GLY A 256 13.33 13.23 -27.71
N ASN A 257 13.62 12.90 -28.97
CA ASN A 257 12.64 12.31 -29.88
C ASN A 257 12.52 10.79 -29.75
N GLY A 258 13.45 10.15 -29.03
CA GLY A 258 13.57 8.69 -28.90
C GLY A 258 12.49 8.07 -28.01
N ARG A 259 12.30 6.76 -28.17
CA ARG A 259 11.27 5.97 -27.48
C ARG A 259 11.91 4.72 -26.89
N ILE A 260 11.77 4.58 -25.58
CA ILE A 260 12.33 3.47 -24.82
C ILE A 260 11.16 2.64 -24.31
N PHE A 261 11.13 1.36 -24.65
CA PHE A 261 10.25 0.37 -24.08
C PHE A 261 11.10 -0.64 -23.30
N TYR A 262 10.69 -0.96 -22.07
CA TYR A 262 11.34 -1.99 -21.28
C TYR A 262 10.30 -2.96 -20.72
N CYS A 263 10.65 -4.24 -20.68
CA CYS A 263 9.90 -5.26 -19.97
C CYS A 263 10.86 -6.22 -19.25
N SER A 264 10.64 -6.41 -17.95
CA SER A 264 11.47 -7.23 -17.06
C SER A 264 11.25 -8.73 -17.26
N LEU A 265 10.15 -9.12 -17.89
CA LEU A 265 9.90 -10.52 -18.21
C LEU A 265 10.90 -11.00 -19.27
N GLY A 266 11.33 -12.26 -19.23
CA GLY A 266 12.20 -12.85 -20.26
C GLY A 266 13.40 -13.65 -19.76
N HIS A 267 13.45 -13.98 -18.46
CA HIS A 267 14.48 -14.88 -17.93
C HIS A 267 14.23 -16.33 -18.37
N ASN A 268 13.00 -16.80 -18.23
CA ASN A 268 12.61 -18.16 -18.58
C ASN A 268 12.16 -18.27 -20.05
N ASP A 269 12.45 -19.41 -20.70
CA ASP A 269 12.08 -19.66 -22.10
C ASP A 269 10.57 -19.53 -22.36
N HIS A 270 9.75 -20.02 -21.43
CA HIS A 270 8.30 -20.10 -21.59
C HIS A 270 7.58 -18.74 -21.59
N ILE A 271 8.27 -17.66 -21.23
CA ILE A 271 7.75 -16.30 -21.35
C ILE A 271 7.42 -15.97 -22.80
N PHE A 272 8.19 -16.50 -23.75
CA PHE A 272 7.98 -16.33 -25.18
C PHE A 272 7.05 -17.39 -25.79
N TRP A 273 6.32 -18.13 -24.95
CA TRP A 273 5.19 -18.98 -25.35
C TRP A 273 3.85 -18.42 -24.86
N ASP A 274 3.86 -17.27 -24.17
CA ASP A 274 2.63 -16.61 -23.71
C ASP A 274 2.13 -15.62 -24.78
N PRO A 275 0.90 -15.78 -25.31
CA PRO A 275 0.38 -14.92 -26.35
C PRO A 275 0.24 -13.45 -25.93
N ALA A 276 -0.12 -13.19 -24.66
CA ALA A 276 -0.27 -11.83 -24.18
C ALA A 276 1.08 -11.13 -24.03
N VAL A 277 2.10 -11.86 -23.56
CA VAL A 277 3.48 -11.34 -23.46
C VAL A 277 4.07 -11.07 -24.85
N LEU A 278 3.92 -11.99 -25.81
CA LEU A 278 4.41 -11.76 -27.18
C LEU A 278 3.70 -10.57 -27.85
N GLN A 279 2.39 -10.42 -27.65
CA GLN A 279 1.65 -9.25 -28.14
C GLN A 279 2.15 -7.95 -27.48
N HIS A 280 2.45 -7.98 -26.17
CA HIS A 280 2.98 -6.82 -25.46
C HIS A 280 4.37 -6.41 -25.97
N TYR A 281 5.25 -7.38 -26.29
CA TYR A 281 6.52 -7.09 -26.95
C TYR A 281 6.35 -6.50 -28.34
N LEU A 282 5.45 -7.06 -29.17
CA LEU A 282 5.15 -6.51 -30.49
C LEU A 282 4.71 -5.05 -30.39
N ASP A 283 3.75 -4.76 -29.52
CA ASP A 283 3.21 -3.41 -29.33
C ASP A 283 4.30 -2.45 -28.82
N GLY A 284 5.14 -2.89 -27.88
CA GLY A 284 6.29 -2.15 -27.37
C GLY A 284 7.35 -1.86 -28.43
N ILE A 285 7.61 -2.82 -29.33
CA ILE A 285 8.54 -2.66 -30.47
C ILE A 285 7.96 -1.66 -31.48
N GLN A 286 6.67 -1.75 -31.83
CA GLN A 286 6.02 -0.78 -32.70
C GLN A 286 6.00 0.63 -32.10
N PHE A 287 5.85 0.74 -30.78
CA PHE A 287 6.06 1.99 -30.06
C PHE A 287 7.50 2.49 -30.20
N ALA A 288 8.52 1.64 -29.98
CA ALA A 288 9.92 2.03 -30.12
C ALA A 288 10.25 2.56 -31.54
N PHE A 289 9.69 1.94 -32.59
CA PHE A 289 9.79 2.42 -33.97
C PHE A 289 9.07 3.76 -34.23
N GLY A 290 8.13 4.13 -33.37
CA GLY A 290 7.29 5.33 -33.49
C GLY A 290 6.02 5.13 -34.31
N ASP A 291 5.68 3.88 -34.64
CA ASP A 291 4.46 3.52 -35.36
C ASP A 291 3.24 3.58 -34.43
N TYR A 292 3.41 3.16 -33.18
CA TYR A 292 2.32 3.16 -32.20
C TYR A 292 2.36 4.42 -31.34
N LYS A 293 1.59 5.45 -31.75
CA LYS A 293 1.45 6.69 -30.98
C LYS A 293 0.50 6.48 -29.80
N VAL A 294 1.06 6.50 -28.60
CA VAL A 294 0.36 6.32 -27.33
C VAL A 294 0.86 7.35 -26.32
N ASP A 295 0.13 7.51 -25.22
CA ASP A 295 0.60 8.36 -24.13
C ASP A 295 1.88 7.77 -23.51
N THR A 296 2.80 8.65 -23.13
CA THR A 296 4.05 8.28 -22.46
C THR A 296 4.32 9.17 -21.27
N LYS A 297 3.37 10.02 -20.87
CA LYS A 297 3.54 10.96 -19.78
C LYS A 297 3.76 10.15 -18.49
N PRO A 298 4.87 10.36 -17.77
CA PRO A 298 5.06 9.74 -16.46
C PRO A 298 3.88 10.07 -15.55
N LYS A 299 3.48 9.08 -14.75
CA LYS A 299 2.42 9.20 -13.76
C LYS A 299 3.03 8.92 -12.40
N PRO A 300 3.48 9.96 -11.68
CA PRO A 300 4.01 9.82 -10.33
C PRO A 300 3.15 8.89 -9.49
N MET A 301 3.78 7.95 -8.79
CA MET A 301 3.09 7.37 -7.63
C MET A 301 2.87 8.52 -6.65
N VAL A 302 1.68 8.60 -6.07
CA VAL A 302 1.31 9.58 -5.06
C VAL A 302 2.14 9.31 -3.79
N SER A 303 3.41 9.73 -3.83
CA SER A 303 4.47 9.29 -2.92
C SER A 303 5.82 9.97 -3.25
N SER A 304 5.88 11.29 -3.35
CA SER A 304 7.17 12.01 -3.34
C SER A 304 7.13 13.29 -2.50
N GLY A 305 6.62 13.21 -1.27
CA GLY A 305 6.98 14.13 -0.17
C GLY A 305 6.78 15.64 -0.39
N LYS A 306 6.22 16.07 -1.52
CA LYS A 306 5.63 17.39 -1.73
C LYS A 306 4.17 17.24 -1.36
N GLY A 307 3.68 18.16 -0.54
CA GLY A 307 2.40 18.05 0.14
C GLY A 307 1.25 17.65 -0.78
N ILE A 308 0.27 16.98 -0.17
CA ILE A 308 -0.95 16.47 -0.82
C ILE A 308 -1.47 17.47 -1.85
N GLU A 309 -1.53 17.07 -3.12
CA GLU A 309 -2.26 17.86 -4.11
C GLU A 309 -3.73 17.85 -3.68
N MET A 310 -4.20 18.98 -3.13
CA MET A 310 -5.57 19.12 -2.64
C MET A 310 -6.62 18.77 -3.71
N ALA A 311 -6.26 18.88 -5.00
CA ALA A 311 -7.08 18.46 -6.12
C ALA A 311 -7.34 16.94 -6.12
N GLU A 312 -6.33 16.13 -5.83
CA GLU A 312 -6.45 14.68 -5.76
C GLU A 312 -7.30 14.25 -4.56
N LEU A 313 -7.03 14.84 -3.39
CA LEU A 313 -7.88 14.61 -2.22
C LEU A 313 -9.33 14.98 -2.54
N GLN A 314 -9.58 16.08 -3.25
CA GLN A 314 -10.94 16.48 -3.61
C GLN A 314 -11.61 15.45 -4.52
N GLU A 315 -10.92 14.91 -5.53
CA GLU A 315 -11.47 13.88 -6.42
C GLU A 315 -11.84 12.60 -5.64
N LEU A 316 -10.95 12.17 -4.74
CA LEU A 316 -11.22 11.02 -3.86
C LEU A 316 -12.40 11.28 -2.94
N LEU A 317 -12.56 12.51 -2.43
CA LEU A 317 -13.70 12.88 -1.60
C LEU A 317 -15.01 12.90 -2.39
N GLU A 318 -15.02 13.22 -3.69
CA GLU A 318 -16.23 13.05 -4.52
C GLU A 318 -16.64 11.56 -4.63
N LYS A 319 -15.66 10.65 -4.71
CA LYS A 319 -15.92 9.20 -4.65
C LYS A 319 -16.40 8.77 -3.25
N VAL A 320 -15.86 9.35 -2.19
CA VAL A 320 -16.30 9.09 -0.80
C VAL A 320 -17.75 9.55 -0.59
N LYS A 321 -18.16 10.70 -1.15
CA LYS A 321 -19.54 11.21 -1.04
C LYS A 321 -20.56 10.22 -1.62
N THR A 322 -20.22 9.57 -2.73
CA THR A 322 -21.11 8.67 -3.46
C THR A 322 -20.99 7.20 -3.02
N TYR A 323 -19.99 6.88 -2.19
CA TYR A 323 -19.71 5.53 -1.69
C TYR A 323 -20.88 4.95 -0.88
N ASP A 324 -21.19 3.70 -1.17
CA ASP A 324 -22.17 2.87 -0.48
C ASP A 324 -21.57 1.51 -0.06
N TRP A 325 -22.20 0.83 0.89
CA TRP A 325 -21.75 -0.49 1.33
C TRP A 325 -21.79 -1.50 0.17
N GLY A 326 -20.76 -2.34 0.08
CA GLY A 326 -20.63 -3.33 -1.00
C GLY A 326 -19.90 -2.80 -2.25
N GLN A 327 -19.62 -1.49 -2.34
CA GLN A 327 -18.79 -0.92 -3.41
C GLN A 327 -17.29 -1.06 -3.10
N SER A 328 -16.46 -0.84 -4.12
CA SER A 328 -15.00 -0.82 -3.96
C SER A 328 -14.59 0.20 -2.91
N ARG A 329 -13.66 -0.21 -2.04
CA ARG A 329 -13.12 0.62 -0.96
C ARG A 329 -11.84 1.36 -1.35
N LEU A 330 -11.41 1.28 -2.61
CA LEU A 330 -10.12 1.82 -3.06
C LEU A 330 -9.96 3.29 -2.71
N ALA A 331 -10.93 4.14 -3.08
CA ALA A 331 -10.90 5.57 -2.77
C ALA A 331 -10.85 5.85 -1.25
N LEU A 332 -11.52 5.03 -0.43
CA LEU A 332 -11.45 5.17 1.03
C LEU A 332 -10.06 4.81 1.55
N THR A 333 -9.46 3.74 1.03
CA THR A 333 -8.11 3.32 1.40
C THR A 333 -7.09 4.40 1.04
N GLU A 334 -7.21 4.99 -0.15
CA GLU A 334 -6.33 6.06 -0.62
C GLU A 334 -6.45 7.32 0.26
N VAL A 335 -7.67 7.74 0.63
CA VAL A 335 -7.86 8.85 1.59
C VAL A 335 -7.24 8.53 2.96
N SER A 336 -7.43 7.30 3.48
CA SER A 336 -6.81 6.90 4.75
C SER A 336 -5.29 6.89 4.65
N ASP A 337 -4.71 6.50 3.51
CA ASP A 337 -3.27 6.50 3.29
C ASP A 337 -2.70 7.91 3.14
N ILE A 338 -3.45 8.84 2.53
CA ILE A 338 -3.15 10.28 2.53
C ILE A 338 -3.07 10.80 3.97
N ILE A 339 -4.07 10.47 4.82
CA ILE A 339 -4.09 10.85 6.24
C ILE A 339 -2.87 10.29 6.98
N LYS A 340 -2.58 8.99 6.81
CA LYS A 340 -1.41 8.35 7.43
C LYS A 340 -0.11 9.02 7.00
N LYS A 341 0.06 9.37 5.72
CA LYS A 341 1.27 10.05 5.23
C LYS A 341 1.43 11.44 5.86
N ALA A 342 0.33 12.16 6.05
CA ALA A 342 0.31 13.48 6.68
C ALA A 342 0.48 13.46 8.22
N HIS A 343 0.60 12.30 8.88
CA HIS A 343 0.61 12.22 10.35
C HIS A 343 1.67 13.11 11.02
N SER A 344 2.83 13.29 10.38
CA SER A 344 3.93 14.13 10.89
C SER A 344 3.76 15.63 10.60
N SER A 345 2.68 16.03 9.93
CA SER A 345 2.43 17.40 9.46
C SER A 345 1.09 17.94 9.97
N PRO A 346 1.07 18.63 11.13
CA PRO A 346 -0.15 19.20 11.69
C PRO A 346 -0.86 20.18 10.74
N ALA A 347 -0.10 20.92 9.93
CA ALA A 347 -0.65 21.86 8.96
C ALA A 347 -1.40 21.15 7.81
N GLU A 348 -0.92 19.99 7.37
CA GLU A 348 -1.59 19.19 6.35
C GLU A 348 -2.80 18.48 6.92
N LEU A 349 -2.70 17.88 8.11
CA LEU A 349 -3.84 17.28 8.80
C LEU A 349 -4.98 18.27 8.96
N LYS A 350 -4.69 19.53 9.26
CA LYS A 350 -5.69 20.60 9.34
C LYS A 350 -6.40 20.86 8.00
N LYS A 351 -5.69 20.82 6.88
CA LYS A 351 -6.30 20.96 5.54
C LYS A 351 -7.16 19.75 5.18
N ILE A 352 -6.70 18.55 5.52
CA ILE A 352 -7.46 17.31 5.31
C ILE A 352 -8.72 17.31 6.18
N GLU A 353 -8.61 17.67 7.46
CA GLU A 353 -9.73 17.81 8.39
C GLU A 353 -10.81 18.71 7.78
N LYS A 354 -10.45 19.90 7.30
CA LYS A 354 -11.39 20.82 6.66
C LYS A 354 -12.09 20.20 5.45
N SER A 355 -11.37 19.41 4.66
CA SER A 355 -11.92 18.75 3.45
C SER A 355 -12.87 17.61 3.82
N LEU A 356 -12.52 16.80 4.82
CA LEU A 356 -13.40 15.78 5.39
C LEU A 356 -14.69 16.39 5.95
N LEU A 357 -14.59 17.52 6.67
CA LEU A 357 -15.77 18.21 7.19
C LEU A 357 -16.73 18.67 6.09
N SER A 358 -16.21 19.03 4.91
CA SER A 358 -17.05 19.39 3.76
C SER A 358 -17.95 18.25 3.28
N VAL A 359 -17.47 17.00 3.38
CA VAL A 359 -18.26 15.79 3.05
C VAL A 359 -19.43 15.65 4.03
N LEU A 360 -19.20 15.85 5.33
CA LEU A 360 -20.27 15.74 6.33
C LEU A 360 -21.37 16.79 6.16
N THR A 361 -21.04 17.96 5.62
CA THR A 361 -22.00 19.03 5.32
C THR A 361 -22.69 18.90 3.95
N SER A 362 -22.33 17.90 3.16
CA SER A 362 -22.92 17.64 1.84
C SER A 362 -24.06 16.61 1.87
N ASP A 363 -24.62 16.32 0.70
CA ASP A 363 -25.58 15.25 0.43
C ASP A 363 -24.93 13.86 0.36
N ALA A 364 -23.67 13.73 0.80
CA ALA A 364 -22.97 12.46 0.88
C ALA A 364 -23.83 11.35 1.51
N LYS A 365 -23.72 10.15 0.92
CA LYS A 365 -24.35 8.94 1.42
C LYS A 365 -23.90 8.63 2.85
N ARG A 366 -24.75 7.90 3.56
CA ARG A 366 -24.51 7.50 4.96
C ARG A 366 -23.18 6.75 5.11
N ALA A 367 -22.74 5.97 4.12
CA ALA A 367 -21.51 5.18 4.17
C ALA A 367 -20.28 6.08 4.14
N GLY A 368 -20.29 7.04 3.21
CA GLY A 368 -19.28 8.09 3.12
C GLY A 368 -19.19 8.89 4.41
N LYS A 369 -20.32 9.33 4.96
CA LYS A 369 -20.37 10.06 6.25
C LYS A 369 -19.80 9.22 7.40
N GLN A 370 -20.17 7.93 7.48
CA GLN A 370 -19.65 7.03 8.51
C GLN A 370 -18.13 6.85 8.41
N TYR A 371 -17.61 6.65 7.19
CA TYR A 371 -16.17 6.59 6.94
C TYR A 371 -15.47 7.89 7.38
N VAL A 372 -15.99 9.04 6.98
CA VAL A 372 -15.41 10.34 7.34
C VAL A 372 -15.39 10.57 8.85
N CYS A 373 -16.47 10.23 9.56
CA CYS A 373 -16.48 10.29 11.03
C CYS A 373 -15.42 9.37 11.65
N ARG A 374 -15.11 8.22 11.05
CA ARG A 374 -14.03 7.34 11.52
C ARG A 374 -12.65 7.99 11.32
N GLU A 375 -12.40 8.63 10.19
CA GLU A 375 -11.13 9.34 9.95
C GLU A 375 -10.98 10.57 10.88
N LEU A 376 -12.05 11.33 11.09
CA LEU A 376 -12.06 12.45 12.06
C LEU A 376 -11.90 11.97 13.51
N SER A 377 -12.13 10.70 13.81
CA SER A 377 -11.82 10.14 15.14
C SER A 377 -10.32 10.00 15.39
N ILE A 378 -9.52 10.03 14.33
CA ILE A 378 -8.06 9.93 14.36
C ILE A 378 -7.43 11.32 14.30
N ILE A 379 -7.92 12.19 13.41
CA ILE A 379 -7.28 13.48 13.13
C ILE A 379 -8.10 14.72 13.53
N GLY A 380 -9.35 14.53 13.95
CA GLY A 380 -10.26 15.63 14.24
C GLY A 380 -9.78 16.49 15.42
N SER A 381 -9.99 17.79 15.28
CA SER A 381 -9.64 18.82 16.26
C SER A 381 -10.89 19.53 16.78
N GLY A 382 -10.69 20.63 17.51
CA GLY A 382 -11.78 21.52 17.94
C GLY A 382 -12.62 22.04 16.76
N GLU A 383 -12.05 22.13 15.55
CA GLU A 383 -12.75 22.59 14.34
C GLU A 383 -13.83 21.60 13.87
N SER A 384 -13.68 20.31 14.16
CA SER A 384 -14.68 19.29 13.86
C SER A 384 -15.93 19.37 14.74
N VAL A 385 -15.82 19.95 15.95
CA VAL A 385 -16.87 19.90 16.98
C VAL A 385 -18.19 20.53 16.54
N PRO A 386 -18.24 21.72 15.92
CA PRO A 386 -19.50 22.32 15.49
C PRO A 386 -20.23 21.52 14.41
N VAL A 387 -19.49 20.87 13.49
CA VAL A 387 -20.07 20.08 12.40
C VAL A 387 -20.64 18.77 12.94
N LEU A 388 -19.83 18.01 13.67
CA LEU A 388 -20.25 16.75 14.30
C LEU A 388 -21.37 16.98 15.33
N GLY A 389 -21.36 18.13 16.02
CA GLY A 389 -22.39 18.51 16.98
C GLY A 389 -23.79 18.62 16.36
N ARG A 390 -23.91 19.01 15.09
CA ARG A 390 -25.20 19.10 14.39
C ARG A 390 -25.80 17.73 14.07
N MET A 391 -24.97 16.68 14.00
CA MET A 391 -25.38 15.31 13.70
C MET A 391 -25.86 14.55 14.95
N LEU A 392 -25.64 15.10 16.15
CA LEU A 392 -25.87 14.38 17.40
C LEU A 392 -27.34 14.02 17.71
N THR A 393 -28.30 14.78 17.20
CA THR A 393 -29.73 14.58 17.49
C THR A 393 -30.45 13.75 16.44
N ASP A 394 -29.79 13.45 15.33
CA ASP A 394 -30.33 12.70 14.20
C ASP A 394 -30.08 11.19 14.38
N GLU A 395 -31.10 10.37 14.18
CA GLU A 395 -31.01 8.92 14.49
C GLU A 395 -30.06 8.17 13.56
N GLU A 396 -29.87 8.63 12.32
CA GLU A 396 -29.00 7.95 11.35
C GLU A 396 -27.52 8.28 11.51
N THR A 397 -27.22 9.45 12.09
CA THR A 397 -25.87 10.03 12.14
C THR A 397 -25.31 10.25 13.55
N SER A 398 -26.14 10.15 14.59
CA SER A 398 -25.71 10.38 15.98
C SER A 398 -24.60 9.41 16.44
N ASP A 399 -24.65 8.14 16.03
CA ASP A 399 -23.67 7.13 16.41
C ASP A 399 -22.27 7.41 15.85
N MET A 400 -22.18 7.68 14.55
CA MET A 400 -20.91 8.00 13.88
C MET A 400 -20.33 9.32 14.39
N ALA A 401 -21.18 10.32 14.64
CA ALA A 401 -20.72 11.61 15.18
C ALA A 401 -20.13 11.46 16.59
N ARG A 402 -20.80 10.70 17.47
CA ARG A 402 -20.30 10.41 18.82
C ARG A 402 -18.99 9.63 18.79
N TYR A 403 -18.86 8.65 17.88
CA TYR A 403 -17.62 7.88 17.73
C TYR A 403 -16.40 8.78 17.47
N ALA A 404 -16.53 9.80 16.62
CA ALA A 404 -15.49 10.80 16.41
C ALA A 404 -15.29 11.69 17.65
N LEU A 405 -16.37 12.33 18.12
CA LEU A 405 -16.34 13.31 19.21
C LEU A 405 -15.72 12.74 20.49
N GLU A 406 -15.99 11.48 20.84
CA GLU A 406 -15.43 10.83 22.03
C GLU A 406 -13.89 10.82 22.05
N ARG A 407 -13.24 10.74 20.88
CA ARG A 407 -11.78 10.69 20.74
C ARG A 407 -11.15 12.06 20.53
N ILE A 408 -11.93 13.06 20.12
CA ILE A 408 -11.43 14.43 19.96
C ILE A 408 -11.11 15.01 21.35
N PRO A 409 -9.88 15.51 21.57
CA PRO A 409 -9.48 16.10 22.84
C PRO A 409 -10.16 17.45 23.07
N GLY A 410 -10.27 17.86 24.33
CA GLY A 410 -10.74 19.20 24.71
C GLY A 410 -12.18 19.25 25.26
N THR A 411 -12.49 20.35 25.93
CA THR A 411 -13.74 20.54 26.69
C THR A 411 -14.92 20.99 25.82
N ALA A 412 -14.66 21.48 24.60
CA ALA A 412 -15.69 21.90 23.64
C ALA A 412 -16.64 20.75 23.28
N VAL A 413 -16.12 19.53 23.15
CA VAL A 413 -16.93 18.32 22.92
C VAL A 413 -17.92 18.10 24.06
N ASN A 414 -17.47 18.24 25.32
CA ASN A 414 -18.35 18.04 26.48
C ASN A 414 -19.50 19.06 26.46
N GLU A 415 -19.20 20.31 26.08
CA GLU A 415 -20.24 21.33 25.96
C GLU A 415 -21.26 21.02 24.87
N VAL A 416 -20.81 20.57 23.68
CA VAL A 416 -21.70 20.24 22.57
C VAL A 416 -22.59 19.04 22.92
N LEU A 417 -22.04 18.00 23.56
CA LEU A 417 -22.79 16.84 24.04
C LEU A 417 -23.84 17.24 25.08
N ARG A 418 -23.50 18.08 26.07
CA ARG A 418 -24.47 18.59 27.06
C ARG A 418 -25.58 19.41 26.41
N LYS A 419 -25.27 20.22 25.40
CA LYS A 419 -26.26 21.01 24.64
C LYS A 419 -27.19 20.08 23.86
N ALA A 420 -26.64 19.08 23.17
CA ALA A 420 -27.41 18.10 22.39
C ALA A 420 -28.31 17.23 23.28
N LEU A 421 -27.85 16.83 24.49
CA LEU A 421 -28.64 16.04 25.44
C LEU A 421 -30.00 16.66 25.77
N ARG A 422 -30.09 18.00 25.81
CA ARG A 422 -31.34 18.72 26.11
C ARG A 422 -32.38 18.57 24.99
N LYS A 423 -31.95 18.28 23.77
CA LYS A 423 -32.79 18.25 22.57
C LYS A 423 -33.03 16.82 22.06
N ALA A 424 -32.05 15.94 22.22
CA ALA A 424 -32.12 14.55 21.76
C ALA A 424 -33.20 13.75 22.47
N LYS A 425 -33.80 12.80 21.74
CA LYS A 425 -34.78 11.82 22.23
C LYS A 425 -34.39 10.43 21.71
N GLY A 426 -34.94 9.36 22.28
CA GLY A 426 -34.73 7.99 21.82
C GLY A 426 -33.26 7.57 21.81
N LYS A 427 -32.84 6.83 20.77
CA LYS A 427 -31.47 6.28 20.67
C LYS A 427 -30.37 7.35 20.70
N PRO A 428 -30.48 8.50 19.98
CA PRO A 428 -29.53 9.59 20.12
C PRO A 428 -29.33 10.06 21.56
N GLN A 429 -30.40 10.17 22.35
CA GLN A 429 -30.32 10.62 23.75
C GLN A 429 -29.51 9.64 24.60
N VAL A 430 -29.79 8.35 24.48
CA VAL A 430 -29.05 7.27 25.16
C VAL A 430 -27.57 7.30 24.77
N GLY A 431 -27.29 7.45 23.47
CA GLY A 431 -25.93 7.55 22.95
C GLY A 431 -25.16 8.72 23.56
N ILE A 432 -25.76 9.91 23.61
CA ILE A 432 -25.14 11.12 24.17
C ILE A 432 -24.86 10.95 25.68
N ILE A 433 -25.77 10.32 26.42
CA ILE A 433 -25.57 9.99 27.84
C ILE A 433 -24.32 9.13 28.02
N ASN A 434 -24.18 8.08 27.22
CA ASN A 434 -23.01 7.19 27.28
C ASN A 434 -21.72 7.94 26.96
N SER A 435 -21.71 8.79 25.93
CA SER A 435 -20.54 9.60 25.57
C SER A 435 -20.13 10.58 26.69
N LEU A 436 -21.10 11.18 27.40
CA LEU A 436 -20.82 12.04 28.56
C LEU A 436 -20.21 11.25 29.73
N GLY A 437 -20.67 10.02 29.94
CA GLY A 437 -20.08 9.07 30.90
C GLY A 437 -18.63 8.72 30.57
N GLN A 438 -18.39 8.31 29.32
CA GLN A 438 -17.07 7.88 28.84
C GLN A 438 -16.04 9.01 28.91
N ARG A 439 -16.48 10.24 28.62
CA ARG A 439 -15.65 11.45 28.75
C ARG A 439 -15.56 11.98 30.18
N ARG A 440 -16.19 11.31 31.15
CA ARG A 440 -16.22 11.65 32.58
C ARG A 440 -16.61 13.10 32.84
N ASP A 441 -17.61 13.60 32.13
CA ASP A 441 -17.97 15.02 32.17
C ASP A 441 -18.70 15.40 33.48
N LYS A 442 -17.94 15.88 34.46
CA LYS A 442 -18.43 16.30 35.79
C LYS A 442 -19.53 17.35 35.75
N ARG A 443 -19.65 18.17 34.70
CA ARG A 443 -20.73 19.17 34.60
C ARG A 443 -22.05 18.56 34.10
N ALA A 444 -22.03 17.34 33.57
CA ALA A 444 -23.23 16.62 33.15
C ALA A 444 -23.98 15.95 34.31
N VAL A 445 -23.31 15.73 35.46
CA VAL A 445 -23.84 14.98 36.62
C VAL A 445 -25.26 15.41 36.98
N ARG A 446 -25.50 16.71 37.19
CA ARG A 446 -26.84 17.22 37.56
C ARG A 446 -27.93 16.85 36.54
N ALA A 447 -27.60 16.88 35.25
CA ALA A 447 -28.55 16.52 34.19
C ALA A 447 -28.77 15.01 34.17
N LEU A 448 -27.71 14.22 34.30
CA LEU A 448 -27.77 12.75 34.33
C LEU A 448 -28.52 12.23 35.55
N SER A 449 -28.35 12.82 36.73
CA SER A 449 -29.07 12.41 37.94
C SER A 449 -30.58 12.50 37.78
N ARG A 450 -31.09 13.52 37.08
CA ARG A 450 -32.52 13.66 36.78
C ARG A 450 -33.03 12.62 35.79
N LEU A 451 -32.14 12.05 34.98
CA LEU A 451 -32.50 11.05 33.97
C LEU A 451 -32.59 9.64 34.56
N ILE A 452 -32.11 9.40 35.79
CA ILE A 452 -32.31 8.10 36.47
C ILE A 452 -33.81 7.81 36.70
N ASP A 453 -34.60 8.84 36.95
CA ASP A 453 -36.04 8.73 37.18
C ASP A 453 -36.86 8.78 35.87
N ASN A 454 -36.22 8.63 34.72
CA ASN A 454 -36.91 8.67 33.43
C ASN A 454 -37.84 7.46 33.25
N SER A 455 -39.00 7.67 32.64
CA SER A 455 -39.95 6.60 32.34
C SER A 455 -39.37 5.59 31.34
N ASP A 456 -38.53 6.04 30.41
CA ASP A 456 -37.75 5.16 29.54
C ASP A 456 -36.62 4.51 30.33
N GLN A 457 -36.79 3.21 30.58
CA GLN A 457 -35.84 2.38 31.32
C GLN A 457 -34.45 2.33 30.68
N THR A 458 -34.35 2.49 29.35
CA THR A 458 -33.07 2.51 28.65
C THR A 458 -32.32 3.81 28.93
N VAL A 459 -33.04 4.95 28.94
CA VAL A 459 -32.48 6.26 29.30
C VAL A 459 -32.05 6.27 30.77
N ALA A 460 -32.89 5.75 31.67
CA ALA A 460 -32.59 5.63 33.09
C ALA A 460 -31.34 4.78 33.35
N ALA A 461 -31.25 3.61 32.71
CA ALA A 461 -30.11 2.72 32.82
C ALA A 461 -28.81 3.38 32.30
N ALA A 462 -28.86 4.02 31.14
CA ALA A 462 -27.71 4.74 30.58
C ALA A 462 -27.25 5.87 31.51
N ALA A 463 -28.18 6.60 32.13
CA ALA A 463 -27.87 7.68 33.06
C ALA A 463 -27.15 7.17 34.32
N ALA A 464 -27.62 6.07 34.91
CA ALA A 464 -26.97 5.44 36.05
C ALA A 464 -25.55 4.98 35.70
N ALA A 465 -25.38 4.29 34.56
CA ALA A 465 -24.08 3.82 34.09
C ALA A 465 -23.11 4.99 33.82
N ALA A 466 -23.58 6.07 33.19
CA ALA A 466 -22.76 7.25 32.91
C ALA A 466 -22.29 7.95 34.19
N LEU A 467 -23.15 8.04 35.22
CA LEU A 467 -22.74 8.56 36.54
C LEU A 467 -21.65 7.70 37.19
N GLY A 468 -21.78 6.36 37.09
CA GLY A 468 -20.77 5.43 37.57
C GLY A 468 -19.42 5.56 36.85
N GLN A 469 -19.42 5.97 35.57
CA GLN A 469 -18.20 6.25 34.82
C GLN A 469 -17.58 7.62 35.17
N ILE A 470 -18.42 8.64 35.42
CA ILE A 470 -17.96 9.96 35.86
C ILE A 470 -17.31 9.87 37.24
N ALA A 471 -17.95 9.12 38.15
CA ALA A 471 -17.43 8.77 39.46
C ALA A 471 -16.85 9.94 40.30
N ASP A 472 -17.41 11.14 40.16
CA ASP A 472 -17.09 12.26 41.07
C ASP A 472 -17.97 12.19 42.34
N SER A 473 -17.71 13.04 43.33
CA SER A 473 -18.46 13.03 44.59
C SER A 473 -19.96 13.23 44.39
N ARG A 474 -20.34 14.12 43.47
CA ARG A 474 -21.76 14.41 43.17
C ARG A 474 -22.44 13.26 42.45
N ALA A 475 -21.73 12.55 41.57
CA ALA A 475 -22.22 11.35 40.92
C ALA A 475 -22.41 10.21 41.93
N THR A 476 -21.44 10.07 42.85
CA THR A 476 -21.50 9.12 43.96
C THR A 476 -22.71 9.37 44.86
N GLU A 477 -22.94 10.63 45.25
CA GLU A 477 -24.13 11.04 46.03
C GLU A 477 -25.44 10.76 45.28
N ALA A 478 -25.49 11.07 43.98
CA ALA A 478 -26.67 10.82 43.16
C ALA A 478 -27.00 9.32 43.07
N LEU A 479 -26.00 8.46 42.88
CA LEU A 479 -26.17 7.01 42.84
C LEU A 479 -26.55 6.44 44.21
N SER A 480 -25.95 6.96 45.28
CA SER A 480 -26.32 6.61 46.66
C SER A 480 -27.80 6.91 46.91
N ALA A 481 -28.29 8.10 46.53
CA ALA A 481 -29.71 8.44 46.68
C ALA A 481 -30.64 7.61 45.78
N ALA A 482 -30.17 7.20 44.59
CA ALA A 482 -30.97 6.42 43.64
C ALA A 482 -31.10 4.94 44.02
N LYS A 483 -30.15 4.36 44.75
CA LYS A 483 -30.15 2.92 45.08
C LYS A 483 -31.35 2.49 45.92
N ASP A 484 -31.88 3.43 46.71
CA ASP A 484 -33.01 3.22 47.63
C ASP A 484 -34.36 3.55 46.96
N LYS A 485 -34.35 4.22 45.80
CA LYS A 485 -35.55 4.61 45.04
C LYS A 485 -35.82 3.73 43.83
N THR A 486 -34.81 3.01 43.36
CA THR A 486 -34.89 2.16 42.17
C THR A 486 -35.19 0.71 42.54
N SER A 487 -35.79 -0.04 41.61
CA SER A 487 -36.12 -1.46 41.81
C SER A 487 -35.67 -2.32 40.61
N GLY A 488 -35.74 -3.64 40.76
CA GLY A 488 -35.47 -4.59 39.68
C GLY A 488 -34.08 -4.45 39.04
N LYS A 489 -34.04 -4.51 37.70
CA LYS A 489 -32.80 -4.43 36.91
C LYS A 489 -32.08 -3.09 37.05
N LEU A 490 -32.85 -1.99 37.13
CA LEU A 490 -32.29 -0.65 37.27
C LEU A 490 -31.56 -0.48 38.61
N ARG A 491 -32.13 -1.00 39.71
CA ARG A 491 -31.48 -1.00 41.03
C ARG A 491 -30.13 -1.72 40.99
N ASN A 492 -30.07 -2.89 40.36
CA ASN A 492 -28.82 -3.64 40.26
C ASN A 492 -27.74 -2.86 39.50
N LEU A 493 -28.12 -2.12 38.44
CA LEU A 493 -27.19 -1.28 37.68
C LEU A 493 -26.76 -0.03 38.48
N VAL A 494 -27.66 0.57 39.26
CA VAL A 494 -27.33 1.69 40.16
C VAL A 494 -26.33 1.22 41.23
N LEU A 495 -26.54 0.05 41.83
CA LEU A 495 -25.62 -0.53 42.81
C LEU A 495 -24.25 -0.85 42.20
N ASP A 496 -24.20 -1.43 40.99
CA ASP A 496 -22.95 -1.66 40.25
C ASP A 496 -22.22 -0.35 39.92
N SER A 497 -22.97 0.69 39.52
CA SER A 497 -22.42 2.02 39.23
C SER A 497 -21.90 2.71 40.49
N TYR A 498 -22.58 2.55 41.64
CA TYR A 498 -22.14 3.08 42.92
C TYR A 498 -20.88 2.35 43.44
N LEU A 499 -20.77 1.05 43.20
CA LEU A 499 -19.56 0.28 43.46
C LEU A 499 -18.37 0.82 42.65
N LYS A 500 -18.56 1.13 41.35
CA LYS A 500 -17.51 1.74 40.51
C LYS A 500 -17.02 3.08 41.05
N CYS A 501 -17.91 3.88 41.66
CA CYS A 501 -17.50 5.10 42.36
C CYS A 501 -16.58 4.80 43.55
N ALA A 502 -16.88 3.75 44.32
CA ALA A 502 -15.99 3.31 45.41
C ALA A 502 -14.63 2.83 44.88
N ASP A 503 -14.60 2.08 43.78
CA ASP A 503 -13.37 1.63 43.13
C ASP A 503 -12.52 2.82 42.65
N GLN A 504 -13.15 3.84 42.05
CA GLN A 504 -12.46 5.07 41.63
C GLN A 504 -11.92 5.84 42.84
N LEU A 505 -12.65 5.91 43.96
CA LEU A 505 -12.15 6.53 45.20
C LEU A 505 -10.92 5.79 45.75
N VAL A 506 -10.85 4.47 45.64
CA VAL A 506 -9.62 3.71 45.97
C VAL A 506 -8.47 4.12 45.07
N ALA A 507 -8.70 4.20 43.76
CA ALA A 507 -7.68 4.59 42.77
C ALA A 507 -7.17 6.03 43.00
N GLU A 508 -8.02 6.93 43.51
CA GLU A 508 -7.67 8.30 43.88
C GLU A 508 -7.05 8.42 45.29
N GLY A 509 -6.84 7.29 45.99
CA GLY A 509 -6.26 7.26 47.33
C GLY A 509 -7.23 7.62 48.46
N ASN A 510 -8.51 7.87 48.15
CA ASN A 510 -9.54 8.18 49.15
C ASN A 510 -10.14 6.90 49.77
N LYS A 511 -9.26 6.05 50.32
CA LYS A 511 -9.56 4.72 50.85
C LYS A 511 -10.64 4.75 51.95
N ALA A 512 -10.67 5.79 52.78
CA ALA A 512 -11.66 5.93 53.85
C ALA A 512 -13.09 6.09 53.32
N LYS A 513 -13.31 6.95 52.32
CA LYS A 513 -14.62 7.12 51.69
C LYS A 513 -15.04 5.87 50.90
N ALA A 514 -14.10 5.25 50.18
CA ALA A 514 -14.36 4.00 49.48
C ALA A 514 -14.81 2.89 50.46
N LEU A 515 -14.11 2.73 51.59
CA LEU A 515 -14.44 1.73 52.59
C LEU A 515 -15.82 1.93 53.20
N ALA A 516 -16.27 3.18 53.39
CA ALA A 516 -17.62 3.48 53.85
C ALA A 516 -18.68 2.97 52.86
N ILE A 517 -18.47 3.20 51.56
CA ILE A 517 -19.37 2.72 50.50
C ILE A 517 -19.37 1.20 50.43
N TYR A 518 -18.21 0.53 50.46
CA TYR A 518 -18.17 -0.92 50.42
C TYR A 518 -18.85 -1.57 51.64
N LYS A 519 -18.67 -1.00 52.84
CA LYS A 519 -19.37 -1.47 54.05
C LYS A 519 -20.88 -1.34 53.91
N GLU A 520 -21.34 -0.25 53.31
CA GLU A 520 -22.76 -0.08 53.00
C GLU A 520 -23.26 -1.16 52.02
N LEU A 521 -22.50 -1.42 50.95
CA LEU A 521 -22.85 -2.40 49.92
C LEU A 521 -22.67 -3.87 50.34
N GLN A 522 -22.03 -4.15 51.47
CA GLN A 522 -21.84 -5.49 52.01
C GLN A 522 -23.02 -5.96 52.88
N LYS A 523 -23.91 -5.06 53.30
CA LYS A 523 -25.07 -5.35 54.16
C LYS A 523 -25.96 -6.50 53.63
N GLY A 524 -26.63 -7.18 54.56
CA GLY A 524 -27.36 -8.42 54.29
C GLY A 524 -28.48 -8.33 53.24
N ASP A 525 -29.08 -7.16 53.09
CA ASP A 525 -30.17 -6.82 52.17
C ASP A 525 -29.71 -6.52 50.72
N MET A 526 -28.40 -6.45 50.48
CA MET A 526 -27.83 -6.24 49.15
C MET A 526 -27.73 -7.54 48.33
N PRO A 527 -27.87 -7.49 46.99
CA PRO A 527 -27.72 -8.67 46.13
C PRO A 527 -26.36 -9.36 46.31
N LYS A 528 -26.34 -10.70 46.27
CA LYS A 528 -25.10 -11.50 46.47
C LYS A 528 -23.91 -11.02 45.60
N PRO A 529 -24.07 -10.75 44.29
CA PRO A 529 -22.95 -10.26 43.46
C PRO A 529 -22.36 -8.93 43.97
N ILE A 530 -23.22 -8.00 44.42
CA ILE A 530 -22.80 -6.69 44.94
C ILE A 530 -22.03 -6.86 46.25
N ARG A 531 -22.53 -7.69 47.18
CA ARG A 531 -21.83 -7.96 48.45
C ARG A 531 -20.45 -8.59 48.22
N THR A 532 -20.36 -9.54 47.28
CA THR A 532 -19.07 -10.17 46.93
C THR A 532 -18.09 -9.17 46.34
N ALA A 533 -18.55 -8.29 45.45
CA ALA A 533 -17.70 -7.26 44.86
C ALA A 533 -17.26 -6.22 45.91
N ALA A 534 -18.18 -5.80 46.79
CA ALA A 534 -17.87 -4.90 47.91
C ALA A 534 -16.84 -5.50 48.86
N LEU A 535 -16.95 -6.78 49.23
CA LEU A 535 -15.96 -7.46 50.07
C LEU A 535 -14.55 -7.46 49.44
N ARG A 536 -14.46 -7.72 48.13
CA ARG A 536 -13.18 -7.62 47.39
C ARG A 536 -12.62 -6.19 47.42
N GLY A 537 -13.49 -5.19 47.22
CA GLY A 537 -13.14 -3.78 47.32
C GLY A 537 -12.60 -3.38 48.69
N MET A 538 -13.22 -3.88 49.78
CA MET A 538 -12.74 -3.65 51.16
C MET A 538 -11.32 -4.16 51.36
N ILE A 539 -11.00 -5.36 50.84
CA ILE A 539 -9.64 -5.93 50.91
C ILE A 539 -8.66 -5.05 50.14
N SER A 540 -9.04 -4.58 48.95
CA SER A 540 -8.21 -3.69 48.14
C SER A 540 -7.94 -2.35 48.83
N ALA A 541 -8.96 -1.76 49.46
CA ALA A 541 -8.83 -0.52 50.22
C ALA A 541 -8.02 -0.68 51.52
N ALA A 542 -7.91 -1.88 52.07
CA ALA A 542 -7.17 -2.18 53.30
C ALA A 542 -5.67 -2.49 53.09
N LYS A 543 -5.24 -2.81 51.86
CA LYS A 543 -3.81 -2.99 51.54
C LYS A 543 -3.09 -1.63 51.67
N ARG A 544 -1.96 -1.62 52.40
CA ARG A 544 -1.15 -0.41 52.64
C ARG A 544 -0.67 0.19 51.33
#